data_AF-A0A1P8FQI1-F1
#
_entry.id   AF-A0A1P8FQI1-F1
#
_cell.length_a   1.000
_cell.length_b   1.000
_cell.length_c   1.000
_cell.angle_alpha   90.00
_cell.angle_beta   90.00
_cell.angle_gamma   90.00
#
_symmetry.space_group_name_H-M   'P 1'
#
loop_
_entity.id
_entity.type
_entity.pdbx_description
1 polymer ?
#
loop_
_entity_poly.entity_id
_entity_poly.type
_entity_poly.pdbx_seq_one_letter_code
_entity_poly.pdbx_strand_id
1 'polypeptide(L)'
;MATNQSNPRGAIEKYAGATYIQHNPEVGDGKEAFIAYFEKAAKDYPTKRFEFKRVLAEGNLVAVHTYSIFPEYWNWTRREWAGVDIFRVDADGKVVEHWDAVRPIPSSSENKNGMF
;
A
#
# COMPACT_ATOMS: atom_id res chain seq x y z
N MET A 1 3.22 -11.30 0.97
CA MET A 1 3.05 -10.37 -0.18
C MET A 1 4.25 -9.42 -0.21
N ALA A 2 4.58 -8.85 -1.37
CA ALA A 2 5.87 -8.22 -1.64
C ALA A 2 6.26 -7.04 -0.71
N THR A 3 5.29 -6.38 -0.10
CA THR A 3 5.50 -5.28 0.87
C THR A 3 6.28 -5.72 2.11
N ASN A 4 5.97 -6.90 2.67
CA ASN A 4 6.72 -7.49 3.80
C ASN A 4 8.07 -8.09 3.38
N GLN A 5 8.27 -8.34 2.08
CA GLN A 5 9.54 -8.84 1.54
C GLN A 5 10.51 -7.71 1.18
N SER A 6 10.06 -6.46 1.22
CA SER A 6 10.88 -5.28 0.85
C SER A 6 11.52 -5.40 -0.55
N ASN A 7 10.83 -6.06 -1.49
CA ASN A 7 11.28 -6.22 -2.88
C ASN A 7 10.28 -5.58 -3.87
N PRO A 8 10.22 -4.24 -3.93
CA PRO A 8 9.30 -3.53 -4.82
C PRO A 8 9.59 -3.76 -6.30
N ARG A 9 10.87 -3.86 -6.69
CA ARG A 9 11.26 -4.14 -8.09
C ARG A 9 10.73 -5.47 -8.58
N GLY A 10 11.01 -6.55 -7.85
CA GLY A 10 10.49 -7.88 -8.19
C GLY A 10 8.96 -7.94 -8.15
N ALA A 11 8.30 -7.13 -7.31
CA ALA A 11 6.84 -7.00 -7.31
C ALA A 11 6.32 -6.38 -8.60
N ILE A 12 6.88 -5.25 -9.02
CA ILE A 12 6.48 -4.55 -10.24
C ILE A 12 6.76 -5.41 -11.48
N GLU A 13 7.94 -6.04 -11.56
CA GLU A 13 8.28 -6.94 -12.67
C GLU A 13 7.31 -8.12 -12.79
N LYS A 14 6.86 -8.65 -11.65
CA LYS A 14 5.98 -9.83 -11.64
C LYS A 14 4.50 -9.49 -11.83
N TYR A 15 4.03 -8.41 -11.21
CA TYR A 15 2.60 -8.14 -11.04
C TYR A 15 2.09 -6.90 -11.77
N ALA A 16 2.94 -5.95 -12.18
CA ALA A 16 2.47 -4.77 -12.92
C ALA A 16 2.31 -5.06 -14.41
N GLY A 17 1.35 -4.40 -15.05
CA GLY A 17 1.07 -4.52 -16.49
C GLY A 17 2.05 -3.70 -17.31
N ALA A 18 1.78 -3.44 -18.58
CA ALA A 18 2.66 -2.60 -19.41
C ALA A 18 2.84 -1.18 -18.81
N THR A 19 1.74 -0.62 -18.29
CA THR A 19 1.67 0.68 -17.62
C THR A 19 1.43 0.52 -16.12
N TYR A 20 1.67 1.58 -15.36
CA TYR A 20 1.30 1.67 -13.95
C TYR A 20 0.97 3.13 -13.60
N ILE A 21 -0.32 3.44 -13.48
CA ILE A 21 -0.80 4.79 -13.15
C ILE A 21 -0.92 4.90 -11.63
N GLN A 22 -0.30 5.91 -11.04
CA GLN A 22 -0.32 6.18 -9.60
C GLN A 22 -1.14 7.42 -9.27
N HIS A 23 -2.13 7.27 -8.40
CA HIS A 23 -2.95 8.39 -7.92
C HIS A 23 -2.56 8.90 -6.53
N ASN A 24 -1.71 8.18 -5.80
CA ASN A 24 -1.18 8.67 -4.53
C ASN A 24 -0.34 9.95 -4.76
N PRO A 25 -0.72 11.10 -4.20
CA PRO A 25 0.01 12.36 -4.39
C PRO A 25 1.41 12.36 -3.77
N GLU A 26 1.72 11.42 -2.88
CA GLU A 26 3.04 11.27 -2.25
C GLU A 26 4.01 10.42 -3.09
N VAL A 27 3.54 9.72 -4.12
CA VAL A 27 4.34 8.81 -4.94
C VAL A 27 4.28 9.25 -6.40
N GLY A 28 5.44 9.37 -7.05
CA GLY A 28 5.50 9.72 -8.46
C GLY A 28 4.83 8.67 -9.37
N ASP A 29 4.43 9.11 -10.57
CA ASP A 29 3.74 8.25 -11.53
C ASP A 29 4.69 7.27 -12.26
N GLY A 30 4.15 6.11 -12.65
CA GLY A 30 4.89 5.08 -13.36
C GLY A 30 5.65 4.08 -12.46
N LYS A 31 6.11 3.00 -13.11
CA LYS A 31 6.79 1.87 -12.45
C LYS A 31 8.06 2.27 -11.72
N GLU A 32 8.94 3.04 -12.36
CA GLU A 32 10.24 3.38 -11.76
C GLU A 32 10.09 4.34 -10.58
N ALA A 33 9.13 5.28 -10.64
CA ALA A 33 8.84 6.16 -9.51
C ALA A 33 8.29 5.38 -8.31
N PHE A 34 7.39 4.43 -8.54
CA PHE A 34 6.92 3.49 -7.52
C PHE A 34 8.10 2.71 -6.92
N ILE A 35 8.94 2.09 -7.75
CA ILE A 35 10.09 1.30 -7.28
C ILE A 35 11.01 2.15 -6.42
N ALA A 36 11.41 3.33 -6.90
CA ALA A 36 12.31 4.22 -6.18
C ALA A 36 11.74 4.63 -4.82
N TYR A 37 10.45 5.00 -4.75
CA TYR A 37 9.79 5.36 -3.51
C TYR A 37 9.80 4.19 -2.50
N PHE A 38 9.39 3.00 -2.92
CA PHE A 38 9.28 1.86 -2.01
C PHE A 38 10.62 1.19 -1.69
N GLU A 39 11.65 1.33 -2.53
CA GLU A 39 13.03 0.95 -2.19
C GLU A 39 13.60 1.87 -1.11
N LYS A 40 13.34 3.17 -1.20
CA LYS A 40 13.68 4.13 -0.13
C LYS A 40 12.94 3.78 1.16
N ALA A 41 11.62 3.59 1.09
CA ALA A 41 10.82 3.19 2.25
C ALA A 41 11.27 1.84 2.85
N ALA A 42 11.80 0.92 2.05
CA ALA A 42 12.39 -0.31 2.55
C ALA A 42 13.66 -0.12 3.39
N LYS A 43 14.50 0.85 3.00
CA LYS A 43 15.70 1.21 3.75
C LYS A 43 15.36 1.99 5.01
N ASP A 44 14.44 2.95 4.90
CA ASP A 44 14.04 3.83 6.01
C ASP A 44 13.23 3.06 7.07
N TYR A 45 12.43 2.09 6.64
CA TYR A 45 11.51 1.34 7.51
C TYR A 45 11.77 -0.18 7.41
N PRO A 46 12.93 -0.67 7.89
CA PRO A 46 13.33 -2.07 7.71
C PRO A 46 12.47 -3.06 8.50
N THR A 47 11.83 -2.60 9.58
CA THR A 47 10.96 -3.40 10.46
C THR A 47 9.47 -3.13 10.26
N LYS A 48 9.09 -2.44 9.17
CA LYS A 48 7.68 -2.23 8.83
C LYS A 48 6.95 -3.57 8.66
N ARG A 49 5.69 -3.62 9.05
CA ARG A 49 4.84 -4.80 8.95
C ARG A 49 3.49 -4.43 8.39
N PHE A 50 3.01 -5.23 7.45
CA PHE A 50 1.67 -5.13 6.88
C PHE A 50 0.87 -6.40 7.19
N GLU A 51 -0.37 -6.22 7.62
CA GLU A 51 -1.37 -7.26 7.78
C GLU A 51 -2.58 -6.95 6.90
N PHE A 52 -2.89 -7.86 5.98
CA PHE A 52 -4.05 -7.73 5.11
C PHE A 52 -5.27 -8.30 5.83
N LYS A 53 -6.26 -7.45 6.10
CA LYS A 53 -7.45 -7.82 6.88
C LYS A 53 -8.56 -8.39 6.01
N ARG A 54 -8.69 -7.90 4.78
CA ARG A 54 -9.66 -8.39 3.78
C ARG A 54 -9.28 -7.91 2.38
N VAL A 55 -9.78 -8.67 1.40
CA VAL A 55 -9.68 -8.36 -0.03
C VAL A 55 -11.08 -8.42 -0.60
N LEU A 56 -11.45 -7.42 -1.37
CA LEU A 56 -12.71 -7.34 -2.12
C LEU A 56 -12.35 -7.22 -3.60
N ALA A 57 -13.07 -7.91 -4.47
CA ALA A 57 -12.86 -7.84 -5.91
C ALA A 57 -14.21 -7.75 -6.63
N GLU A 58 -14.29 -6.83 -7.59
CA GLU A 58 -15.46 -6.63 -8.43
C GLU A 58 -15.00 -6.18 -9.82
N GLY A 59 -15.40 -6.93 -10.87
CA GLY A 59 -14.93 -6.68 -12.22
C GLY A 59 -13.41 -6.72 -12.31
N ASN A 60 -12.80 -5.61 -12.72
CA ASN A 60 -11.35 -5.45 -12.83
C ASN A 60 -10.73 -4.64 -11.68
N LEU A 61 -11.47 -4.43 -10.59
CA LEU A 61 -11.00 -3.71 -9.41
C LEU A 61 -10.77 -4.68 -8.25
N VAL A 62 -9.69 -4.46 -7.51
CA VAL A 62 -9.35 -5.17 -6.28
C VAL A 62 -9.06 -4.15 -5.19
N ALA A 63 -9.79 -4.21 -4.09
CA ALA A 63 -9.55 -3.40 -2.90
C ALA A 63 -8.96 -4.26 -1.78
N VAL A 64 -7.94 -3.74 -1.10
CA VAL A 64 -7.25 -4.41 0.01
C VAL A 64 -7.30 -3.51 1.22
N HIS A 65 -7.86 -4.02 2.32
CA HIS A 65 -7.87 -3.31 3.59
C HIS A 65 -6.68 -3.78 4.43
N THR A 66 -5.79 -2.84 4.77
CA THR A 66 -4.47 -3.11 5.31
C THR A 66 -4.29 -2.43 6.66
N TYR A 67 -3.79 -3.19 7.63
CA TYR A 67 -3.23 -2.68 8.87
C TYR A 67 -1.71 -2.63 8.75
N SER A 68 -1.11 -1.48 8.99
CA SER A 68 0.32 -1.27 8.82
C SER A 68 0.97 -0.74 10.09
N ILE A 69 2.14 -1.26 10.41
CA ILE A 69 3.01 -0.78 11.49
C ILE A 69 4.31 -0.28 10.86
N PHE A 70 4.66 0.97 11.12
CA PHE A 70 5.94 1.55 10.71
C PHE A 70 6.82 1.84 11.94
N PRO A 71 8.16 1.73 11.84
CA PRO A 71 9.06 2.18 12.88
C PRO A 71 9.01 3.72 13.01
N GLU A 72 9.44 4.22 14.16
CA GLU A 72 9.21 5.61 14.58
C GLU A 72 10.18 6.62 13.92
N TYR A 73 9.71 7.88 13.81
CA TYR A 73 10.34 9.15 13.36
C TYR A 73 10.27 9.45 11.84
N TRP A 74 9.58 10.51 11.37
CA TRP A 74 9.99 11.93 11.48
C TRP A 74 8.84 12.99 11.57
N ASN A 75 7.56 12.61 11.58
CA ASN A 75 6.44 13.56 11.78
C ASN A 75 5.10 12.90 12.17
N TRP A 76 5.02 11.57 12.11
CA TRP A 76 3.82 10.82 12.50
C TRP A 76 3.91 10.44 13.98
N THR A 77 3.07 11.05 14.82
CA THR A 77 2.90 10.68 16.23
C THR A 77 2.30 9.28 16.45
N ARG A 78 2.07 8.53 15.36
CA ARG A 78 1.33 7.26 15.33
C ARG A 78 2.09 6.24 14.49
N ARG A 79 2.32 5.06 15.07
CA ARG A 79 3.00 3.93 14.41
C ARG A 79 2.07 3.03 13.63
N GLU A 80 0.78 3.05 13.97
CA GLU A 80 -0.22 2.13 13.45
C GLU A 80 -1.20 2.84 12.51
N TRP A 81 -1.48 2.18 11.41
CA TRP A 81 -2.19 2.78 10.28
C TRP A 81 -3.23 1.83 9.71
N ALA A 82 -4.33 2.43 9.25
CA ALA A 82 -5.34 1.76 8.44
C ALA A 82 -5.31 2.35 7.04
N GLY A 83 -5.19 1.48 6.04
CA GLY A 83 -5.16 1.85 4.64
C GLY A 83 -6.11 1.01 3.80
N VAL A 84 -6.66 1.61 2.76
CA VAL A 84 -7.31 0.89 1.67
C VAL A 84 -6.54 1.18 0.40
N ASP A 85 -5.97 0.13 -0.18
CA ASP A 85 -5.37 0.16 -1.51
C ASP A 85 -6.41 -0.35 -2.51
N ILE A 86 -6.59 0.35 -3.62
CA ILE A 86 -7.45 -0.05 -4.74
C ILE A 86 -6.57 -0.19 -5.98
N PHE A 87 -6.67 -1.34 -6.63
CA PHE A 87 -5.94 -1.65 -7.85
C PHE A 87 -6.91 -1.91 -8.99
N ARG A 88 -6.62 -1.37 -10.17
CA ARG A 88 -7.22 -1.86 -11.41
C ARG A 88 -6.27 -2.86 -12.07
N VAL A 89 -6.84 -3.98 -12.52
CA VAL A 89 -6.12 -5.01 -13.26
C VAL A 89 -6.52 -5.02 -14.75
N ASP A 90 -5.59 -5.39 -15.61
CA ASP A 90 -5.86 -5.66 -17.02
C ASP A 90 -6.36 -7.10 -17.25
N ALA A 91 -6.60 -7.46 -18.52
CA ALA A 91 -7.11 -8.77 -18.91
C ALA A 91 -6.14 -9.93 -18.58
N ASP A 92 -4.85 -9.64 -18.42
CA ASP A 92 -3.82 -10.62 -18.05
C ASP A 92 -3.65 -10.71 -16.52
N GLY A 93 -4.51 -10.02 -15.76
CA GLY A 93 -4.49 -9.97 -14.31
C GLY A 93 -3.33 -9.13 -13.76
N LYS A 94 -2.78 -8.22 -14.55
CA LYS A 94 -1.68 -7.34 -14.12
C LYS A 94 -2.20 -6.01 -13.61
N VAL A 95 -1.57 -5.48 -12.56
CA VAL A 95 -1.90 -4.17 -11.98
C VAL A 95 -1.45 -3.07 -12.90
N VAL A 96 -2.38 -2.22 -13.33
CA VAL A 96 -2.11 -1.13 -14.27
C VAL A 96 -2.44 0.25 -13.71
N GLU A 97 -3.12 0.32 -12.56
CA GLU A 97 -3.49 1.57 -11.91
C GLU A 97 -3.74 1.34 -10.41
N HIS A 98 -3.41 2.35 -9.60
CA HIS A 98 -3.44 2.28 -8.14
C HIS A 98 -3.93 3.58 -7.51
N TRP A 99 -4.80 3.43 -6.51
CA TRP A 99 -5.23 4.48 -5.59
C TRP A 99 -5.06 3.97 -4.16
N ASP A 100 -4.76 4.85 -3.22
CA ASP A 100 -4.86 4.52 -1.81
C ASP A 100 -5.40 5.68 -0.97
N ALA A 101 -5.95 5.30 0.18
CA ALA A 101 -6.27 6.20 1.26
C ALA A 101 -5.75 5.59 2.55
N VAL A 102 -4.90 6.33 3.26
CA VAL A 102 -4.24 5.86 4.48
C VAL A 102 -4.41 6.87 5.61
N ARG A 103 -4.65 6.38 6.82
CA ARG A 103 -4.84 7.21 8.01
C ARG A 103 -4.28 6.55 9.26
N PRO A 104 -3.77 7.33 10.21
CA PRO A 104 -3.34 6.78 11.49
C PRO A 104 -4.54 6.22 12.25
N ILE A 105 -4.32 5.14 13.01
CA ILE A 105 -5.31 4.65 13.95
C ILE A 105 -5.43 5.65 15.10
N PRO A 106 -6.65 6.14 15.40
CA PRO A 106 -6.84 7.11 16.47
C PRO A 106 -6.66 6.47 17.85
N SER A 107 -6.20 7.24 18.85
CA SER A 107 -6.13 6.76 20.25
C SER A 107 -7.49 6.55 20.90
N SER A 108 -8.51 7.21 20.37
CA SER A 108 -9.87 7.19 20.88
C SER A 108 -10.85 7.01 19.73
N SER A 109 -12.00 6.42 20.04
CA SER A 109 -13.07 6.19 19.09
C SER A 109 -14.39 6.39 19.81
N GLU A 110 -15.35 7.02 19.14
CA GLU A 110 -16.73 7.15 19.62
C GLU A 110 -17.46 5.78 19.67
N ASN A 111 -16.95 4.79 18.93
CA ASN A 111 -17.48 3.43 18.91
C ASN A 111 -16.47 2.41 19.47
N LYS A 112 -16.98 1.21 19.81
CA LYS A 112 -16.19 0.08 20.33
C LYS A 112 -15.68 -0.91 19.27
N ASN A 113 -15.96 -0.66 17.99
CA ASN A 113 -15.70 -1.61 16.90
C ASN A 113 -14.26 -1.53 16.40
N GLY A 114 -13.61 -0.38 16.57
CA GLY A 114 -12.28 -0.13 16.00
C GLY A 114 -12.33 0.12 14.49
N MET A 115 -11.15 0.11 13.86
CA MET A 115 -11.00 0.39 12.42
C MET A 115 -11.07 -0.86 11.53
N PHE A 116 -11.07 -2.07 12.10
CA PHE A 116 -10.92 -3.32 11.35
C PHE A 116 -12.00 -4.33 11.68
#